data_AF-A0A952RRE5-F1
#
_entry.id   AF-A0A952RRE5-F1
#
_cell.length_a   1.000
_cell.length_b   1.000
_cell.length_c   1.000
_cell.angle_alpha   90.00
_cell.angle_beta   90.00
_cell.angle_gamma   90.00
#
_symmetry.space_group_name_H-M   'P 1'
#
loop_
_entity.id
_entity.type
_entity.pdbx_description
1 polymer ?
#
loop_
_entity_poly.entity_id
_entity_poly.type
_entity_poly.pdbx_seq_one_letter_code
_entity_poly.pdbx_strand_id
1 'polypeptide(L)'
;MNPWDLRALSRAFGAAVLGLVVVWIVTAASDEGQLTAGARASRSLPLAPLCSAVGAALALGTARLREESRAFEALGRSPAETSRAAAMGAALPSLVVAITIAAVPAVDISGFYPRAAHADAFVLTPQGFESTSLGVRVEDDGATTPLELPPPAPDEGLPRGARFAAAGSTALAGLALALVSARAALRRSLLDARLRRRMRATAFAEAIACALFTLILFQAAAVRLVPAAAAVIPPLLLLALALARLRWDFGGIEDRRLT
;
A
#
# COMPACT_ATOMS: atom_id res chain seq x y z
N MET A 1 3.49 2.64 26.69
CA MET A 1 4.32 3.28 25.65
C MET A 1 5.17 4.35 26.30
N ASN A 2 6.47 4.35 26.05
CA ASN A 2 7.37 5.38 26.57
C ASN A 2 7.46 6.58 25.59
N PRO A 3 8.09 7.71 25.97
CA PRO A 3 8.23 8.89 25.11
C PRO A 3 9.03 8.65 23.82
N TRP A 4 9.84 7.60 23.77
CA TRP A 4 10.55 7.21 22.55
C TRP A 4 9.59 6.49 21.58
N ASP A 5 8.74 5.60 22.07
CA ASP A 5 7.73 4.89 21.27
C ASP A 5 6.80 5.87 20.56
N LEU A 6 6.35 6.91 21.28
CA LEU A 6 5.52 7.98 20.71
C LEU A 6 6.25 8.74 19.60
N ARG A 7 7.55 9.02 19.77
CA ARG A 7 8.38 9.69 18.75
C ARG A 7 8.65 8.79 17.55
N ALA A 8 8.90 7.50 17.77
CA ALA A 8 9.10 6.53 16.69
C ALA A 8 7.81 6.36 15.88
N LEU A 9 6.67 6.25 16.57
CA LEU A 9 5.34 6.20 15.96
C LEU A 9 5.08 7.46 15.14
N SER A 10 5.26 8.66 15.71
CA SER A 10 4.96 9.91 15.02
C SER A 10 5.87 10.17 13.82
N ARG A 11 7.16 9.84 13.92
CA ARG A 11 8.09 9.91 12.78
C ARG A 11 7.70 8.96 11.66
N ALA A 12 7.35 7.72 12.01
CA ALA A 12 6.96 6.72 11.03
C ALA A 12 5.65 7.10 10.34
N PHE A 13 4.67 7.58 11.11
CA PHE A 13 3.42 8.12 10.60
C PHE A 13 3.66 9.32 9.67
N GLY A 14 4.42 10.32 10.13
CA GLY A 14 4.72 11.52 9.34
C GLY A 14 5.45 11.20 8.04
N ALA A 15 6.41 10.27 8.07
CA ALA A 15 7.11 9.82 6.87
C ALA A 15 6.19 9.06 5.89
N ALA A 16 5.30 8.21 6.39
CA ALA A 16 4.32 7.51 5.56
C ALA A 16 3.29 8.47 4.93
N VAL A 17 2.80 9.45 5.70
CA VAL A 17 1.90 10.51 5.19
C VAL A 17 2.62 11.38 4.15
N LEU A 18 3.85 11.78 4.40
CA LEU A 18 4.64 12.55 3.41
C LEU A 18 4.84 11.74 2.12
N GLY A 19 5.14 10.44 2.24
CA GLY A 19 5.23 9.54 1.10
C GLY A 19 3.93 9.49 0.28
N LEU A 20 2.78 9.39 0.95
CA LEU A 20 1.46 9.45 0.30
C LEU A 20 1.24 10.78 -0.42
N VAL A 21 1.60 11.91 0.19
CA VAL A 21 1.50 13.24 -0.43
C VAL A 21 2.37 13.33 -1.68
N VAL A 22 3.61 12.81 -1.63
CA VAL A 22 4.50 12.78 -2.80
C VAL A 22 3.92 11.91 -3.90
N VAL A 23 3.45 10.71 -3.58
CA VAL A 23 2.77 9.83 -4.54
C VAL A 23 1.58 10.53 -5.18
N TRP A 24 0.75 11.18 -4.36
CA TRP A 24 -0.40 11.95 -4.84
C TRP A 24 0.02 13.06 -5.81
N ILE A 25 1.04 13.87 -5.46
CA ILE A 25 1.53 14.95 -6.32
C ILE A 25 2.05 14.40 -7.65
N VAL A 26 2.84 13.32 -7.63
CA VAL A 26 3.37 12.69 -8.84
C VAL A 26 2.23 12.14 -9.71
N THR A 27 1.29 11.40 -9.13
CA THR A 27 0.12 10.91 -9.87
C THR A 27 -0.72 12.06 -10.43
N ALA A 28 -0.90 13.14 -9.66
CA ALA A 28 -1.66 14.30 -10.10
C ALA A 28 -0.98 15.09 -11.23
N ALA A 29 0.36 15.11 -11.26
CA ALA A 29 1.16 15.79 -12.26
C ALA A 29 1.37 14.98 -13.55
N SER A 30 1.39 13.65 -13.47
CA SER A 30 1.68 12.77 -14.62
C SER A 30 0.44 12.31 -15.39
N ASP A 31 -0.79 12.57 -14.90
CA ASP A 31 -2.01 12.09 -15.55
C ASP A 31 -2.53 13.10 -16.58
N GLU A 32 -2.01 13.02 -17.81
CA GLU A 32 -2.30 13.95 -18.90
C GLU A 32 -3.70 13.73 -19.54
N GLY A 33 -4.37 12.61 -19.26
CA GLY A 33 -5.57 12.20 -19.99
C GLY A 33 -6.90 12.22 -19.23
N GLN A 34 -6.90 12.42 -17.91
CA GLN A 34 -8.14 12.38 -17.11
C GLN A 34 -8.33 13.62 -16.24
N LEU A 35 -9.52 14.24 -16.39
CA LEU A 35 -9.86 15.53 -15.79
C LEU A 35 -10.35 15.44 -14.34
N THR A 36 -10.72 14.26 -13.84
CA THR A 36 -11.32 14.14 -12.50
C THR A 36 -10.27 13.84 -11.43
N ALA A 37 -10.29 14.62 -10.35
CA ALA A 37 -9.44 14.38 -9.18
C ALA A 37 -9.68 13.00 -8.54
N GLY A 38 -10.90 12.45 -8.65
CA GLY A 38 -11.25 11.13 -8.12
C GLY A 38 -10.51 9.98 -8.81
N ALA A 39 -10.40 10.00 -10.14
CA ALA A 39 -9.70 8.97 -10.88
C ALA A 39 -8.17 9.03 -10.67
N ARG A 40 -7.62 10.24 -10.51
CA ARG A 40 -6.22 10.40 -10.09
C ARG A 40 -6.03 9.80 -8.70
N ALA A 41 -6.98 10.02 -7.78
CA ALA A 41 -6.89 9.50 -6.42
C ALA A 41 -6.89 7.98 -6.43
N SER A 42 -7.78 7.35 -7.20
CA SER A 42 -7.91 5.89 -7.29
C SER A 42 -6.60 5.19 -7.70
N ARG A 43 -5.77 5.82 -8.53
CA ARG A 43 -4.44 5.28 -8.93
C ARG A 43 -3.36 5.39 -7.85
N SER A 44 -3.50 6.33 -6.92
CA SER A 44 -2.55 6.54 -5.83
C SER A 44 -2.83 5.66 -4.60
N LEU A 45 -4.10 5.32 -4.34
CA LEU A 45 -4.50 4.53 -3.16
C LEU A 45 -3.81 3.16 -3.05
N PRO A 46 -3.60 2.38 -4.14
CA PRO A 46 -2.89 1.10 -4.07
C PRO A 46 -1.43 1.21 -3.59
N LEU A 47 -0.84 2.42 -3.62
CA LEU A 47 0.54 2.67 -3.20
C LEU A 47 0.66 3.00 -1.70
N ALA A 48 -0.44 3.14 -0.97
CA ALA A 48 -0.42 3.40 0.47
C ALA A 48 0.39 2.36 1.27
N PRO A 49 0.30 1.04 1.00
CA PRO A 49 1.12 0.04 1.68
C PRO A 49 2.62 0.23 1.50
N LEU A 50 3.06 0.70 0.32
CA LEU A 50 4.46 1.01 0.06
C LEU A 50 4.93 2.20 0.91
N CYS A 51 4.09 3.22 1.06
CA CYS A 51 4.37 4.37 1.92
C CYS A 51 4.53 3.93 3.39
N SER A 52 3.72 2.97 3.85
CA SER A 52 3.90 2.34 5.16
C SER A 52 5.26 1.63 5.29
N ALA A 53 5.68 0.89 4.26
CA ALA A 53 6.99 0.26 4.23
C ALA A 53 8.14 1.27 4.36
N VAL A 54 8.06 2.37 3.60
CA VAL A 54 9.05 3.46 3.59
C VAL A 54 9.06 4.20 4.93
N GLY A 55 7.90 4.54 5.48
CA GLY A 55 7.77 5.23 6.76
C GLY A 55 8.42 4.45 7.90
N ALA A 56 8.18 3.14 7.97
CA ALA A 56 8.82 2.27 8.95
C ALA A 56 10.35 2.22 8.76
N ALA A 57 10.81 2.08 7.52
CA ALA A 57 12.24 2.01 7.19
C ALA A 57 12.98 3.31 7.54
N LEU A 58 12.39 4.48 7.26
CA LEU A 58 12.99 5.78 7.57
C LEU A 58 13.03 6.07 9.07
N ALA A 59 11.93 5.83 9.78
CA ALA A 59 11.86 6.06 11.22
C ALA A 59 12.89 5.20 11.99
N LEU A 60 13.04 3.93 11.62
CA LEU A 60 13.99 3.03 12.25
C LEU A 60 15.42 3.17 11.70
N GLY A 61 15.56 3.58 10.44
CA GLY A 61 16.85 3.90 9.82
C GLY A 61 17.55 5.07 10.52
N THR A 62 16.81 6.11 10.88
CA THR A 62 17.36 7.26 11.63
C THR A 62 17.78 6.88 13.04
N ALA A 63 16.95 6.13 13.77
CA ALA A 63 17.30 5.59 15.09
C ALA A 63 18.55 4.69 15.02
N ARG A 64 18.70 3.92 13.93
CA ARG A 64 19.88 3.09 13.67
C ARG A 64 21.14 3.91 13.41
N LEU A 65 21.06 5.00 12.66
CA LEU A 65 22.20 5.89 12.39
C LEU A 65 22.69 6.58 13.67
N ARG A 66 21.79 6.85 14.60
CA ARG A 66 22.08 7.48 15.90
C ARG A 66 22.47 6.50 17.00
N GLU A 67 22.57 5.21 16.66
CA GLU A 67 22.85 4.12 17.61
C GLU A 67 21.86 3.98 18.77
N GLU A 68 20.68 4.63 18.70
CA GLU A 68 19.63 4.56 19.73
C GLU A 68 19.16 3.12 19.95
N SER A 69 19.13 2.31 18.88
CA SER A 69 18.77 0.89 18.97
C SER A 69 19.75 0.09 19.85
N ARG A 70 21.04 0.48 19.91
CA ARG A 70 22.03 -0.19 20.76
C ARG A 70 21.80 0.13 22.24
N ALA A 71 21.44 1.38 22.52
CA ALA A 71 21.10 1.78 23.89
C ALA A 71 19.90 0.98 24.40
N PHE A 72 18.88 0.75 23.56
CA PHE A 72 17.73 -0.07 23.95
C PHE A 72 18.08 -1.55 24.16
N GLU A 73 18.91 -2.13 23.29
CA GLU A 73 19.39 -3.50 23.49
C GLU A 73 20.21 -3.65 24.78
N ALA A 74 21.06 -2.67 25.11
CA ALA A 74 21.81 -2.63 26.37
C ALA A 74 20.91 -2.51 27.60
N LEU A 75 19.76 -1.84 27.46
CA LEU A 75 18.71 -1.79 28.49
C LEU A 75 17.82 -3.04 28.51
N GLY A 76 18.16 -4.08 27.73
CA GLY A 76 17.45 -5.36 27.69
C GLY A 76 16.20 -5.37 26.80
N ARG A 77 15.93 -4.30 26.04
CA ARG A 77 14.76 -4.21 25.17
C ARG A 77 15.00 -4.95 23.85
N SER A 78 14.04 -5.78 23.46
CA SER A 78 14.16 -6.56 22.23
C SER A 78 13.99 -5.68 20.97
N PRO A 79 14.56 -6.09 19.81
CA PRO A 79 14.32 -5.43 18.53
C PRO A 79 12.83 -5.39 18.15
N ALA A 80 12.06 -6.42 18.49
CA ALA A 80 10.63 -6.48 18.22
C ALA A 80 9.85 -5.42 19.00
N GLU A 81 10.15 -5.24 20.29
CA GLU A 81 9.54 -4.18 21.12
C GLU A 81 9.92 -2.79 20.64
N THR A 82 11.14 -2.63 20.11
CA THR A 82 11.65 -1.35 19.60
C THR A 82 11.01 -0.98 18.25
N SER A 83 10.73 -1.97 17.39
CA SER A 83 10.10 -1.73 16.08
C SER A 83 8.59 -1.53 16.13
N ARG A 84 7.91 -2.10 17.12
CA ARG A 84 6.44 -2.16 17.16
C ARG A 84 5.79 -0.78 16.98
N ALA A 85 6.25 0.23 17.71
CA ALA A 85 5.67 1.57 17.65
C ALA A 85 5.85 2.22 16.27
N ALA A 86 7.03 2.07 15.66
CA ALA A 86 7.28 2.56 14.30
C ALA A 86 6.46 1.81 13.25
N ALA A 87 6.33 0.49 13.36
CA ALA A 87 5.50 -0.29 12.44
C ALA A 87 4.01 0.08 12.55
N MET A 88 3.49 0.25 13.77
CA MET A 88 2.12 0.73 13.99
C MET A 88 1.92 2.13 13.41
N GLY A 89 2.81 3.07 13.71
CA GLY A 89 2.74 4.44 13.19
C GLY A 89 2.78 4.49 11.67
N ALA A 90 3.65 3.69 11.05
CA ALA A 90 3.75 3.59 9.61
C ALA A 90 2.52 2.97 8.95
N ALA A 91 1.85 2.02 9.59
CA ALA A 91 0.68 1.34 9.01
C ALA A 91 -0.62 2.14 9.13
N LEU A 92 -0.71 3.09 10.08
CA LEU A 92 -1.91 3.89 10.32
C LEU A 92 -2.45 4.58 9.05
N PRO A 93 -1.63 5.22 8.18
CA PRO A 93 -2.14 5.82 6.95
C PRO A 93 -2.81 4.80 6.01
N SER A 94 -2.24 3.59 5.86
CA SER A 94 -2.88 2.53 5.07
C SER A 94 -4.20 2.06 5.69
N LEU A 95 -4.32 2.01 7.02
CA LEU A 95 -5.57 1.69 7.68
C LEU A 95 -6.62 2.77 7.47
N VAL A 96 -6.24 4.05 7.59
CA VAL A 96 -7.12 5.19 7.28
C VAL A 96 -7.59 5.13 5.83
N VAL A 97 -6.68 4.90 4.89
CA VAL A 97 -7.02 4.72 3.47
C VAL A 97 -7.99 3.55 3.28
N ALA A 98 -7.74 2.40 3.92
CA ALA A 98 -8.62 1.24 3.82
C ALA A 98 -10.03 1.52 4.37
N ILE A 99 -10.13 2.21 5.52
CA ILE A 99 -11.41 2.64 6.10
C ILE A 99 -12.13 3.59 5.14
N THR A 100 -11.41 4.57 4.58
CA THR A 100 -11.95 5.52 3.61
C THR A 100 -12.46 4.81 2.36
N ILE A 101 -11.72 3.84 1.81
CA ILE A 101 -12.17 2.99 0.69
C ILE A 101 -13.46 2.25 1.06
N ALA A 102 -13.55 1.65 2.25
CA ALA A 102 -14.71 0.88 2.67
C ALA A 102 -15.96 1.74 2.95
N ALA A 103 -15.77 2.92 3.54
CA ALA A 103 -16.84 3.73 4.11
C ALA A 103 -17.32 4.87 3.22
N VAL A 104 -16.51 5.34 2.25
CA VAL A 104 -16.83 6.50 1.42
C VAL A 104 -17.14 6.06 -0.01
N PRO A 105 -18.42 6.01 -0.43
CA PRO A 105 -18.82 5.55 -1.77
C PRO A 105 -18.24 6.40 -2.91
N ALA A 106 -17.94 7.68 -2.64
CA ALA A 106 -17.33 8.59 -3.61
C ALA A 106 -15.87 8.26 -3.95
N VAL A 107 -15.22 7.37 -3.19
CA VAL A 107 -13.87 6.91 -3.49
C VAL A 107 -13.93 5.95 -4.67
N ASP A 108 -13.36 6.36 -5.80
CA ASP A 108 -13.14 5.49 -6.94
C ASP A 108 -12.07 4.44 -6.60
N ILE A 109 -12.40 3.16 -6.84
CA ILE A 109 -11.52 2.01 -6.59
C ILE A 109 -11.10 1.31 -7.89
N SER A 110 -11.47 1.85 -9.04
CA SER A 110 -11.14 1.29 -10.36
C SER A 110 -9.63 1.12 -10.56
N GLY A 111 -8.81 2.00 -9.95
CA GLY A 111 -7.34 1.90 -9.95
C GLY A 111 -6.79 0.61 -9.32
N PHE A 112 -7.56 -0.09 -8.47
CA PHE A 112 -7.19 -1.42 -7.96
C PHE A 112 -7.43 -2.53 -8.99
N TYR A 113 -8.31 -2.32 -9.97
CA TYR A 113 -8.75 -3.31 -10.95
C TYR A 113 -8.33 -2.89 -12.37
N PRO A 114 -7.02 -2.83 -12.67
CA PRO A 114 -6.57 -2.41 -13.99
C PRO A 114 -7.12 -3.38 -15.05
N ARG A 115 -7.85 -2.82 -16.02
CA ARG A 115 -8.33 -3.51 -17.21
C ARG A 115 -7.43 -3.13 -18.38
N ALA A 116 -7.29 -4.03 -19.34
CA ALA A 116 -6.78 -3.61 -20.65
C ALA A 116 -7.69 -2.47 -21.14
N ALA A 117 -7.08 -1.35 -21.51
CA ALA A 117 -7.81 -0.24 -22.13
C ALA A 117 -8.59 -0.85 -23.30
N HIS A 118 -9.92 -0.83 -23.20
CA HIS A 118 -10.71 -1.06 -24.40
C HIS A 118 -10.36 0.12 -25.30
N ALA A 119 -10.06 -0.16 -26.58
CA ALA A 119 -9.83 0.91 -27.53
C ALA A 119 -10.98 1.91 -27.40
N ASP A 120 -10.66 3.18 -27.12
CA ASP A 120 -11.67 4.21 -26.99
C ASP A 120 -12.45 4.25 -28.30
N ALA A 121 -13.69 3.78 -28.24
CA ALA A 121 -14.54 3.68 -29.40
C ALA A 121 -15.22 5.03 -29.57
N PHE A 122 -14.75 5.80 -30.55
CA PHE A 122 -15.49 6.94 -31.03
C PHE A 122 -16.64 6.42 -31.90
N VAL A 123 -17.85 6.62 -31.43
CA VAL A 123 -19.07 6.32 -32.18
C VAL A 123 -19.48 7.59 -32.89
N LEU A 124 -19.59 7.52 -34.22
CA LEU A 124 -20.13 8.64 -34.98
C LEU A 124 -21.62 8.77 -34.68
N THR A 125 -22.02 9.94 -34.18
CA THR A 125 -23.40 10.34 -33.92
C THR A 125 -23.78 11.52 -34.81
N PRO A 126 -25.07 11.90 -34.91
CA PRO A 126 -25.48 13.09 -35.66
C PRO A 126 -24.91 14.42 -35.13
N GLN A 127 -24.33 14.41 -33.92
CA GLN A 127 -23.76 15.58 -33.24
C GLN A 127 -22.23 15.58 -33.25
N GLY A 128 -21.60 14.62 -33.95
CA GLY A 128 -20.14 14.44 -34.00
C GLY A 128 -19.70 13.08 -33.47
N PHE A 129 -18.42 12.93 -33.15
CA PHE A 129 -17.87 11.69 -32.60
C PHE A 129 -17.98 11.67 -31.08
N GLU A 130 -18.65 10.68 -30.52
CA GLU A 130 -18.81 10.53 -29.08
C GLU A 130 -17.93 9.39 -28.55
N SER A 131 -17.20 9.65 -27.47
CA SER A 131 -16.53 8.63 -26.68
C SER A 131 -17.13 8.61 -25.28
N THR A 132 -17.97 7.62 -25.01
CA THR A 132 -18.59 7.42 -23.70
C THR A 132 -17.59 7.01 -22.62
N SER A 133 -16.48 6.37 -23.00
CA SER A 133 -15.38 6.02 -22.09
C SER A 133 -14.59 7.24 -21.62
N LEU A 134 -14.40 8.22 -22.52
CA LEU A 134 -13.72 9.48 -22.21
C LEU A 134 -14.69 10.57 -21.71
N GLY A 135 -16.00 10.36 -21.86
CA GLY A 135 -17.02 11.34 -21.50
C GLY A 135 -16.95 12.62 -22.33
N VAL A 136 -16.48 12.52 -23.59
CA VAL A 136 -16.32 13.65 -24.50
C VAL A 136 -17.01 13.42 -25.83
N ARG A 137 -17.50 14.51 -26.39
CA ARG A 137 -17.93 14.65 -27.77
C ARG A 137 -16.91 15.50 -28.52
N VAL A 138 -16.53 15.06 -29.70
CA VAL A 138 -15.76 15.82 -30.67
C VAL A 138 -16.76 16.30 -31.73
N GLU A 139 -17.01 17.59 -31.77
CA GLU A 139 -17.91 18.21 -32.74
C GLU A 139 -17.26 18.23 -34.14
N ASP A 140 -18.06 18.53 -35.17
CA ASP A 140 -17.60 18.50 -36.56
C ASP A 140 -16.50 19.53 -36.87
N ASP A 141 -16.36 20.57 -36.04
CA ASP A 141 -15.30 21.58 -36.09
C ASP A 141 -14.01 21.16 -35.35
N GLY A 142 -14.02 19.97 -34.73
CA GLY A 142 -12.93 19.45 -33.90
C GLY A 142 -12.93 19.96 -32.46
N ALA A 143 -13.91 20.77 -32.04
CA ALA A 143 -14.05 21.18 -30.66
C ALA A 143 -14.43 19.99 -29.76
N THR A 144 -13.89 19.97 -28.55
CA THR A 144 -14.19 18.92 -27.57
C THR A 144 -15.12 19.46 -26.50
N THR A 145 -16.31 18.87 -26.38
CA THR A 145 -17.30 19.21 -25.37
C THR A 145 -17.57 18.00 -24.47
N PRO A 146 -17.73 18.20 -23.14
CA PRO A 146 -18.08 17.09 -22.25
C PRO A 146 -19.48 16.56 -22.58
N LEU A 147 -19.63 15.24 -22.59
CA LEU A 147 -20.94 14.59 -22.72
C LEU A 147 -21.78 14.88 -21.47
N GLU A 148 -23.01 15.36 -21.66
CA GLU A 148 -24.02 15.49 -20.59
C GLU A 148 -24.63 14.11 -20.22
N LEU A 149 -23.77 13.15 -19.90
CA LEU A 149 -24.18 11.88 -19.34
C LEU A 149 -24.02 11.94 -17.82
N PRO A 150 -24.98 11.40 -17.03
CA PRO A 150 -24.74 11.20 -15.62
C PRO A 150 -23.48 10.33 -15.48
N PRO A 151 -22.49 10.73 -14.66
CA PRO A 151 -21.27 9.96 -14.53
C PRO A 151 -21.63 8.55 -14.05
N PRO A 152 -21.09 7.49 -14.68
CA PRO A 152 -21.31 6.13 -14.22
C PRO A 152 -20.91 6.03 -12.75
N ALA A 153 -21.58 5.16 -12.00
CA ALA A 153 -21.23 5.01 -10.59
C ALA A 153 -19.75 4.56 -10.50
N PRO A 154 -18.94 5.04 -9.53
CA PRO A 154 -17.51 4.71 -9.45
C PRO A 154 -17.22 3.20 -9.42
N ASP A 155 -18.18 2.42 -8.95
CA ASP A 155 -18.09 0.96 -8.82
C ASP A 155 -18.77 0.20 -9.96
N GLU A 156 -19.32 0.91 -10.96
CA GLU A 156 -20.10 0.30 -12.03
C GLU A 156 -19.23 -0.66 -12.86
N GLY A 157 -19.70 -1.90 -12.99
CA GLY A 157 -18.99 -2.95 -13.70
C GLY A 157 -17.89 -3.67 -12.90
N LEU A 158 -17.57 -3.26 -11.67
CA LEU A 158 -16.60 -3.97 -10.81
C LEU A 158 -17.16 -5.30 -10.28
N PRO A 159 -16.28 -6.29 -9.94
CA PRO A 159 -16.72 -7.54 -9.35
C PRO A 159 -17.39 -7.31 -7.98
N ARG A 160 -18.32 -8.20 -7.60
CA ARG A 160 -18.97 -8.15 -6.28
C ARG A 160 -17.93 -8.19 -5.16
N GLY A 161 -18.09 -7.29 -4.17
CA GLY A 161 -17.18 -7.18 -3.04
C GLY A 161 -15.85 -6.48 -3.36
N ALA A 162 -15.72 -5.84 -4.53
CA ALA A 162 -14.48 -5.17 -4.94
C ALA A 162 -13.94 -4.19 -3.91
N ARG A 163 -14.82 -3.34 -3.37
CA ARG A 163 -14.49 -2.33 -2.36
C ARG A 163 -13.91 -2.93 -1.10
N PHE A 164 -14.53 -3.99 -0.56
CA PHE A 164 -14.03 -4.68 0.63
C PHE A 164 -12.71 -5.40 0.37
N ALA A 165 -12.51 -5.97 -0.83
CA ALA A 165 -11.25 -6.59 -1.20
C ALA A 165 -10.11 -5.55 -1.33
N ALA A 166 -10.37 -4.41 -1.97
CA ALA A 166 -9.41 -3.29 -2.06
C ALA A 166 -9.06 -2.70 -0.69
N ALA A 167 -10.07 -2.48 0.17
CA ALA A 167 -9.85 -2.04 1.54
C ALA A 167 -9.05 -3.08 2.35
N GLY A 168 -9.45 -4.34 2.31
CA GLY A 168 -8.81 -5.43 3.04
C GLY A 168 -7.37 -5.66 2.61
N SER A 169 -7.10 -5.68 1.30
CA SER A 169 -5.73 -5.82 0.78
C SER A 169 -4.86 -4.63 1.20
N THR A 170 -5.39 -3.40 1.14
CA THR A 170 -4.66 -2.19 1.53
C THR A 170 -4.30 -2.19 3.02
N ALA A 171 -5.26 -2.53 3.88
CA ALA A 171 -5.04 -2.62 5.32
C ALA A 171 -3.98 -3.69 5.67
N LEU A 172 -4.15 -4.89 5.14
CA LEU A 172 -3.27 -6.03 5.44
C LEU A 172 -1.87 -5.82 4.85
N ALA A 173 -1.76 -5.31 3.62
CA ALA A 173 -0.49 -5.01 3.00
C ALA A 173 0.24 -3.90 3.75
N GLY A 174 -0.47 -2.85 4.19
CA GLY A 174 0.10 -1.76 4.98
C GLY A 174 0.70 -2.26 6.29
N LEU A 175 -0.03 -3.10 7.02
CA LEU A 175 0.45 -3.75 8.24
C LEU A 175 1.64 -4.67 7.95
N ALA A 176 1.52 -5.55 6.96
CA ALA A 176 2.53 -6.55 6.62
C ALA A 176 3.85 -5.90 6.21
N LEU A 177 3.79 -4.93 5.30
CA LEU A 177 4.98 -4.23 4.79
C LEU A 177 5.62 -3.35 5.86
N ALA A 178 4.83 -2.70 6.73
CA ALA A 178 5.38 -1.96 7.85
C ALA A 178 6.18 -2.88 8.80
N LEU A 179 5.66 -4.07 9.13
CA LEU A 179 6.35 -5.04 9.99
C LEU A 179 7.59 -5.63 9.31
N VAL A 180 7.50 -6.01 8.03
CA VAL A 180 8.61 -6.55 7.25
C VAL A 180 9.75 -5.52 7.14
N SER A 181 9.42 -4.27 6.80
CA SER A 181 10.39 -3.17 6.71
C SER A 181 11.00 -2.84 8.07
N ALA A 182 10.19 -2.81 9.13
CA ALA A 182 10.68 -2.53 10.47
C ALA A 182 11.69 -3.58 10.95
N ARG A 183 11.41 -4.85 10.68
CA ARG A 183 12.32 -5.96 10.96
C ARG A 183 13.60 -5.90 10.12
N ALA A 184 13.49 -5.55 8.83
CA ALA A 184 14.64 -5.41 7.95
C ALA A 184 15.53 -4.19 8.30
N ALA A 185 14.94 -3.16 8.93
CA ALA A 185 15.64 -1.97 9.38
C ALA A 185 16.45 -2.20 10.67
N LEU A 186 15.92 -2.99 11.61
CA LEU A 186 16.58 -3.26 12.89
C LEU A 186 17.67 -4.34 12.79
N ARG A 187 18.73 -4.19 13.58
CA ARG A 187 19.91 -5.07 13.58
C ARG A 187 19.61 -6.34 14.39
N ARG A 188 20.18 -7.48 13.97
CA ARG A 188 20.23 -8.73 14.75
C ARG A 188 21.64 -9.22 15.09
N SER A 189 22.64 -8.80 14.32
CA SER A 189 24.05 -9.13 14.58
C SER A 189 24.97 -8.10 13.93
N LEU A 190 25.94 -7.61 14.70
CA LEU A 190 27.00 -6.70 14.23
C LEU A 190 28.04 -7.42 13.37
N LEU A 191 28.27 -8.70 13.66
CA LEU A 191 29.36 -9.49 13.11
C LEU A 191 29.06 -10.02 11.70
N ASP A 192 27.78 -10.05 11.30
CA ASP A 192 27.39 -10.72 10.06
C ASP A 192 26.73 -9.79 9.04
N ALA A 193 27.57 -9.05 8.30
CA ALA A 193 27.13 -8.18 7.21
C ALA A 193 26.37 -8.95 6.11
N ARG A 194 26.70 -10.23 5.90
CA ARG A 194 26.02 -11.10 4.93
C ARG A 194 24.60 -11.39 5.37
N LEU A 195 24.40 -11.73 6.65
CA LEU A 195 23.06 -11.99 7.21
C LEU A 195 22.16 -10.74 7.09
N ARG A 196 22.70 -9.54 7.30
CA ARG A 196 21.96 -8.28 7.09
C ARG A 196 21.53 -8.07 5.64
N ARG A 197 22.43 -8.29 4.68
CA ARG A 197 22.09 -8.18 3.24
C ARG A 197 21.02 -9.20 2.87
N ARG A 198 21.16 -10.44 3.35
CA ARG A 198 20.16 -11.50 3.14
C ARG A 198 18.80 -11.11 3.69
N MET A 199 18.69 -10.63 4.93
CA MET A 199 17.40 -10.21 5.50
C MET A 199 16.71 -9.09 4.71
N ARG A 200 17.48 -8.11 4.22
CA ARG A 200 16.93 -7.04 3.38
C ARG A 200 16.48 -7.56 2.02
N ALA A 201 17.29 -8.42 1.41
CA ALA A 201 16.95 -9.05 0.14
C ALA A 201 15.68 -9.92 0.27
N THR A 202 15.55 -10.69 1.36
CA THR A 202 14.33 -11.48 1.61
C THR A 202 13.12 -10.59 1.88
N ALA A 203 13.26 -9.51 2.66
CA ALA A 203 12.17 -8.58 2.91
C ALA A 203 11.71 -7.88 1.62
N PHE A 204 12.66 -7.50 0.77
CA PHE A 204 12.40 -6.90 -0.54
C PHE A 204 11.72 -7.90 -1.49
N ALA A 205 12.21 -9.14 -1.57
CA ALA A 205 11.60 -10.19 -2.36
C ALA A 205 10.18 -10.52 -1.89
N GLU A 206 9.95 -10.58 -0.57
CA GLU A 206 8.63 -10.80 0.04
C GLU A 206 7.66 -9.66 -0.30
N ALA A 207 8.11 -8.41 -0.24
CA ALA A 207 7.32 -7.25 -0.63
C ALA A 207 6.97 -7.27 -2.12
N ILE A 208 7.93 -7.56 -3.00
CA ILE A 208 7.72 -7.69 -4.44
C ILE A 208 6.73 -8.82 -4.75
N ALA A 209 6.95 -10.01 -4.18
CA ALA A 209 6.06 -11.14 -4.40
C ALA A 209 4.63 -10.81 -3.97
N CYS A 210 4.46 -10.23 -2.78
CA CYS A 210 3.15 -9.79 -2.30
C CYS A 210 2.49 -8.80 -3.28
N ALA A 211 3.22 -7.78 -3.73
CA ALA A 211 2.70 -6.79 -4.67
C ALA A 211 2.29 -7.42 -6.02
N LEU A 212 3.17 -8.24 -6.61
CA LEU A 212 2.91 -8.89 -7.90
C LEU A 212 1.72 -9.85 -7.84
N PHE A 213 1.66 -10.73 -6.84
CA PHE A 213 0.53 -11.66 -6.70
C PHE A 213 -0.78 -10.93 -6.41
N THR A 214 -0.75 -9.85 -5.62
CA THR A 214 -1.93 -9.03 -5.36
C THR A 214 -2.43 -8.37 -6.64
N LEU A 215 -1.52 -7.80 -7.44
CA LEU A 215 -1.82 -7.17 -8.72
C LEU A 215 -2.40 -8.18 -9.72
N ILE A 216 -1.79 -9.36 -9.85
CA ILE A 216 -2.28 -10.44 -10.73
C ILE A 216 -3.70 -10.87 -10.33
N LEU A 217 -3.96 -11.03 -9.02
CA LEU A 217 -5.28 -11.45 -8.55
C LEU A 217 -6.33 -10.35 -8.74
N PHE A 218 -5.97 -9.07 -8.59
CA PHE A 218 -6.87 -7.98 -8.92
C PHE A 218 -7.16 -7.88 -10.42
N GLN A 219 -6.17 -8.09 -11.28
CA GLN A 219 -6.37 -8.17 -12.74
C GLN A 219 -7.27 -9.35 -13.11
N ALA A 220 -7.02 -10.54 -12.55
CA ALA A 220 -7.86 -11.70 -12.77
C ALA A 220 -9.30 -11.48 -12.26
N ALA A 221 -9.47 -10.76 -11.14
CA ALA A 221 -10.80 -10.37 -10.65
C ALA A 221 -11.47 -9.33 -11.56
N ALA A 222 -10.70 -8.41 -12.16
CA ALA A 222 -11.20 -7.40 -13.08
C ALA A 222 -11.82 -8.02 -14.34
N VAL A 223 -11.26 -9.14 -14.82
CA VAL A 223 -11.80 -9.96 -15.92
C VAL A 223 -12.71 -11.11 -15.45
N ARG A 224 -13.11 -11.12 -14.16
CA ARG A 224 -14.03 -12.09 -13.55
C ARG A 224 -13.58 -13.55 -13.57
N LEU A 225 -12.28 -13.82 -13.69
CA LEU A 225 -11.71 -15.17 -13.60
C LEU A 225 -11.67 -15.69 -12.15
N VAL A 226 -11.56 -14.78 -11.17
CA VAL A 226 -11.52 -15.10 -9.74
C VAL A 226 -12.38 -14.10 -8.95
N PRO A 227 -12.87 -14.45 -7.75
CA PRO A 227 -13.54 -13.49 -6.87
C PRO A 227 -12.58 -12.39 -6.40
N ALA A 228 -13.09 -11.17 -6.22
CA ALA A 228 -12.31 -10.04 -5.73
C ALA A 228 -11.58 -10.32 -4.41
N ALA A 229 -12.21 -11.09 -3.51
CA ALA A 229 -11.65 -11.47 -2.22
C ALA A 229 -10.32 -12.25 -2.32
N ALA A 230 -10.03 -12.91 -3.45
CA ALA A 230 -8.78 -13.63 -3.65
C ALA A 230 -7.55 -12.70 -3.54
N ALA A 231 -7.67 -11.43 -3.96
CA ALA A 231 -6.58 -10.45 -3.89
C ALA A 231 -6.14 -10.10 -2.45
N VAL A 232 -6.92 -10.50 -1.44
CA VAL A 232 -6.60 -10.34 -0.03
C VAL A 232 -5.61 -11.42 0.45
N ILE A 233 -5.49 -12.54 -0.26
CA ILE A 233 -4.69 -13.70 0.15
C ILE A 233 -3.18 -13.37 0.25
N PRO A 234 -2.52 -12.76 -0.76
CA PRO A 234 -1.09 -12.47 -0.65
C PRO A 234 -0.71 -11.57 0.55
N PRO A 235 -1.38 -10.43 0.81
CA PRO A 235 -1.04 -9.61 1.97
C PRO A 235 -1.41 -10.28 3.30
N LEU A 236 -2.46 -11.11 3.35
CA LEU A 236 -2.78 -11.91 4.52
C LEU A 236 -1.67 -12.91 4.85
N LEU A 237 -1.18 -13.64 3.84
CA LEU A 237 -0.08 -14.59 4.00
C LEU A 237 1.21 -13.90 4.43
N LEU A 238 1.52 -12.74 3.84
CA LEU A 238 2.69 -11.94 4.23
C LEU A 238 2.57 -11.46 5.67
N LEU A 239 1.39 -10.99 6.09
CA LEU A 239 1.14 -10.58 7.47
C LEU A 239 1.30 -11.75 8.44
N ALA A 240 0.69 -12.90 8.13
CA ALA A 240 0.80 -14.10 8.94
C ALA A 240 2.26 -14.54 9.09
N LEU A 241 3.04 -14.53 8.01
CA LEU A 241 4.46 -14.85 8.03
C LEU A 241 5.26 -13.84 8.87
N ALA A 242 4.98 -12.53 8.74
CA ALA A 242 5.63 -11.50 9.52
C ALA A 242 5.36 -11.66 11.02
N LEU A 243 4.11 -11.94 11.41
CA LEU A 243 3.71 -12.19 12.79
C LEU A 243 4.29 -13.49 13.36
N ALA A 244 4.30 -14.58 12.57
CA ALA A 244 4.89 -15.85 12.98
C ALA A 244 6.39 -15.70 13.28
N ARG A 245 7.11 -14.94 12.44
CA ARG A 245 8.54 -14.64 12.66
C ARG A 245 8.77 -13.75 13.87
N LEU A 246 7.89 -12.78 14.13
CA LEU A 246 7.94 -11.99 15.36
C LEU A 246 7.80 -12.88 16.60
N ARG A 247 6.89 -13.86 16.59
CA ARG A 247 6.68 -14.76 17.72
C ARG A 247 7.85 -15.71 17.97
N TRP A 248 8.43 -16.27 16.91
CA TRP A 248 9.60 -17.15 17.01
C TRP A 248 10.81 -16.45 17.64
N ASP A 249 10.94 -15.15 17.37
CA ASP A 249 12.02 -14.32 17.89
C ASP A 249 11.93 -14.09 19.42
N PHE A 250 10.75 -14.19 20.01
CA PHE A 250 10.55 -14.14 21.46
C PHE A 250 10.84 -15.47 22.16
N GLY A 251 10.41 -16.61 21.58
CA GLY A 251 10.57 -17.92 22.20
C GLY A 251 12.02 -18.39 22.35
N GLY A 252 12.91 -17.99 21.45
CA GLY A 252 14.33 -18.37 21.51
C GLY A 252 15.16 -17.66 22.59
N ILE A 253 14.62 -16.65 23.27
CA ILE A 253 15.31 -15.92 24.35
C ILE A 253 15.06 -16.56 25.72
N GLU A 254 13.88 -17.17 25.94
CA GLU A 254 13.58 -17.88 27.19
C GLU A 254 14.43 -19.15 27.34
N ASP A 255 14.63 -19.93 26.26
CA ASP A 255 15.43 -21.16 26.30
C ASP A 255 16.94 -20.93 26.56
N ARG A 256 17.46 -19.71 26.33
CA ARG A 256 18.88 -19.39 26.57
C ARG A 256 19.16 -18.81 27.96
N ARG A 257 18.13 -18.57 28.79
CA ARG A 257 18.33 -18.13 30.18
C ARG A 257 18.24 -19.29 31.18
N LEU A 258 17.98 -20.50 30.70
CA LEU A 258 17.88 -21.73 31.51
C LEU A 258 19.05 -22.70 31.30
N THR A 259 20.10 -22.29 30.58
CA THR A 259 21.37 -23.03 30.44
C THR A 259 22.54 -22.11 30.74
#